data_AF-A0A2J6XKQ1-F1
#
_entry.id   AF-A0A2J6XKQ1-F1
#
_cell.length_a   1.000
_cell.length_b   1.000
_cell.length_c   1.000
_cell.angle_alpha   90.00
_cell.angle_beta   90.00
_cell.angle_gamma   90.00
#
_symmetry.space_group_name_H-M   'P 1'
#
loop_
_entity.id
_entity.type
_entity.pdbx_description
1 polymer ?
#
loop_
_entity_poly.entity_id
_entity_poly.type
_entity_poly.pdbx_seq_one_letter_code
_entity_poly.pdbx_strand_id
1 'polypeptide(L)'
;MISMNKEKNDELWAKKLIDECIKNYKNNNDAKGYIPTCLSELKDQIERGVAKENIINYILDLKKLASDLFNKLIFEYNLEYQLPLNVNPDNDVAVYVWPSILSNGNSLRLYSLTLYNWFSFSFKSGDGKSELEPITFIFNKKKDKYNLLMAYARVHYDLCEYNVDKIKDIKIVFARYGHTPYILGENYVRVRCPKIKHNSARTGRNYWDRLWLIAGNIFTRITGIRKIQFRFKNNLRTYILGCLPKTMNNPFKSPIYPIQFF
;
A
#
# COMPACT_ATOMS: atom_id res chain seq x y z
N MET A 1 -30.69 -8.30 -2.04
CA MET A 1 -30.12 -9.44 -1.29
C MET A 1 -28.59 -9.49 -1.25
N ILE A 2 -27.87 -9.12 -2.33
CA ILE A 2 -26.38 -9.14 -2.36
C ILE A 2 -25.75 -8.05 -1.46
N SER A 3 -26.33 -6.84 -1.35
CA SER A 3 -25.77 -5.76 -0.51
C SER A 3 -25.85 -6.06 0.98
N MET A 4 -26.99 -6.58 1.46
CA MET A 4 -27.18 -6.94 2.88
C MET A 4 -26.19 -8.02 3.35
N ASN A 5 -25.86 -8.99 2.49
CA ASN A 5 -24.87 -10.02 2.81
C ASN A 5 -23.44 -9.46 2.83
N LYS A 6 -23.15 -8.49 1.97
CA LYS A 6 -21.85 -7.79 1.96
C LYS A 6 -21.65 -6.97 3.24
N GLU A 7 -22.66 -6.21 3.64
CA GLU A 7 -22.65 -5.41 4.89
C GLU A 7 -22.45 -6.30 6.12
N LYS A 8 -23.18 -7.41 6.22
CA LYS A 8 -23.01 -8.39 7.31
C LYS A 8 -21.60 -9.00 7.35
N ASN A 9 -21.02 -9.31 6.19
CA ASN A 9 -19.66 -9.85 6.12
C ASN A 9 -18.61 -8.80 6.51
N ASP A 10 -18.84 -7.54 6.15
CA ASP A 10 -17.95 -6.43 6.49
C ASP A 10 -17.98 -6.12 7.99
N GLU A 11 -19.16 -6.17 8.62
CA GLU A 11 -19.30 -6.08 10.08
C GLU A 11 -18.60 -7.26 10.79
N LEU A 12 -18.77 -8.48 10.28
CA LEU A 12 -18.12 -9.67 10.85
C LEU A 12 -16.59 -9.56 10.75
N TRP A 13 -16.08 -9.05 9.63
CA TRP A 13 -14.66 -8.77 9.43
C TRP A 13 -14.16 -7.70 10.42
N ALA A 14 -14.89 -6.59 10.59
CA ALA A 14 -14.52 -5.54 11.54
C ALA A 14 -14.49 -6.07 12.99
N LYS A 15 -15.48 -6.89 13.38
CA LYS A 15 -15.50 -7.56 14.70
C LYS A 15 -14.26 -8.43 14.92
N LYS A 16 -13.90 -9.27 13.93
CA LYS A 16 -12.70 -10.11 13.99
C LYS A 16 -11.42 -9.27 14.14
N LEU A 17 -11.31 -8.17 13.39
CA LEU A 17 -10.16 -7.27 13.48
C LEU A 17 -10.03 -6.65 14.88
N ILE A 18 -11.15 -6.23 15.48
CA ILE A 18 -11.19 -5.71 16.87
C ILE A 18 -10.76 -6.80 17.85
N ASP A 19 -11.29 -8.02 17.72
CA ASP A 19 -10.98 -9.12 18.63
C ASP A 19 -9.50 -9.53 18.52
N GLU A 20 -8.94 -9.54 17.30
CA GLU A 20 -7.50 -9.75 17.05
C GLU A 20 -6.65 -8.62 17.66
N CYS A 21 -7.08 -7.37 17.53
CA CYS A 21 -6.45 -6.21 18.15
C CYS A 21 -6.38 -6.40 19.68
N ILE A 22 -7.53 -6.66 20.33
CA ILE A 22 -7.62 -6.90 21.77
C ILE A 22 -6.71 -8.06 22.21
N LYS A 23 -6.76 -9.20 21.50
CA LYS A 23 -5.93 -10.37 21.81
C LYS A 23 -4.43 -10.08 21.70
N ASN A 24 -4.03 -9.31 20.69
CA ASN A 24 -2.63 -8.96 20.46
C ASN A 24 -2.08 -7.99 21.51
N TYR A 25 -2.91 -7.12 22.10
CA TYR A 25 -2.48 -6.13 23.09
C TYR A 25 -2.63 -6.56 24.55
N LYS A 26 -3.62 -7.39 24.89
CA LYS A 26 -3.80 -7.88 26.28
C LYS A 26 -2.69 -8.81 26.77
N ASN A 27 -1.99 -9.49 25.86
CA ASN A 27 -1.07 -10.56 26.25
C ASN A 27 0.34 -10.10 26.62
N ASN A 28 0.66 -8.80 26.66
CA ASN A 28 2.00 -8.27 26.99
C ASN A 28 3.19 -9.01 26.33
N ASN A 29 2.93 -9.71 25.23
CA ASN A 29 3.97 -10.34 24.44
C ASN A 29 4.71 -9.19 23.79
N ASP A 30 5.95 -8.94 24.23
CA ASP A 30 6.94 -8.08 23.60
C ASP A 30 6.61 -7.96 22.11
N ALA A 31 6.20 -6.76 21.68
CA ALA A 31 5.56 -6.52 20.40
C ALA A 31 6.51 -6.87 19.22
N LYS A 32 6.63 -8.17 18.91
CA LYS A 32 7.33 -8.66 17.74
C LYS A 32 6.38 -8.44 16.57
N GLY A 33 6.62 -7.39 15.79
CA GLY A 33 5.89 -7.07 14.56
C GLY A 33 5.53 -5.59 14.41
N TYR A 34 5.02 -5.22 13.24
CA TYR A 34 4.50 -3.87 13.00
C TYR A 34 3.02 -3.77 13.28
N ILE A 35 2.66 -2.64 13.88
CA ILE A 35 1.30 -2.21 14.12
C ILE A 35 1.03 -1.03 13.19
N PRO A 36 0.13 -1.17 12.21
CA PRO A 36 -0.37 -0.06 11.42
C PRO A 36 -1.00 1.03 12.29
N THR A 37 -0.88 2.29 11.88
CA THR A 37 -1.41 3.46 12.62
C THR A 37 -2.89 3.30 12.94
N CYS A 38 -3.70 2.82 11.99
CA CYS A 38 -5.11 2.51 12.20
C CYS A 38 -5.35 1.45 13.31
N LEU A 39 -4.44 0.49 13.53
CA LEU A 39 -4.54 -0.46 14.65
C LEU A 39 -4.09 0.17 15.98
N SER A 40 -3.20 1.16 15.93
CA SER A 40 -2.83 1.94 17.13
C SER A 40 -3.98 2.84 17.55
N GLU A 41 -4.62 3.54 16.62
CA GLU A 41 -5.83 4.34 16.89
C GLU A 41 -6.97 3.47 17.39
N LEU A 42 -7.15 2.27 16.82
CA LEU A 42 -8.11 1.29 17.28
C LEU A 42 -7.85 0.89 18.74
N LYS A 43 -6.59 0.63 19.09
CA LYS A 43 -6.17 0.34 20.45
C LYS A 43 -6.53 1.50 21.40
N ASP A 44 -6.17 2.73 21.03
CA ASP A 44 -6.45 3.92 21.85
C ASP A 44 -7.96 4.11 22.07
N GLN A 45 -8.80 3.86 21.06
CA GLN A 45 -10.26 3.91 21.19
C GLN A 45 -10.79 2.84 22.16
N ILE A 46 -10.24 1.62 22.12
CA ILE A 46 -10.59 0.55 23.04
C ILE A 46 -10.20 0.92 24.48
N GLU A 47 -8.99 1.46 24.68
CA GLU A 47 -8.50 1.87 26.01
C GLU A 47 -9.31 3.03 26.60
N ARG A 48 -9.85 3.91 25.75
CA ARG A 48 -10.76 4.99 26.16
C ARG A 48 -12.19 4.53 26.42
N GLY A 49 -12.50 3.25 26.26
CA GLY A 49 -13.83 2.69 26.49
C GLY A 49 -14.86 3.10 25.43
N VAL A 50 -14.44 3.41 24.19
CA VAL A 50 -15.37 3.68 23.09
C VAL A 50 -16.21 2.43 22.82
N ALA A 51 -17.53 2.61 22.67
CA ALA A 51 -18.46 1.52 22.39
C ALA A 51 -18.04 0.72 21.14
N LYS A 52 -18.15 -0.61 21.20
CA LYS A 52 -17.69 -1.52 20.12
C LYS A 52 -18.37 -1.20 18.79
N GLU A 53 -19.64 -0.79 18.82
CA GLU A 53 -20.42 -0.39 17.65
C GLU A 53 -19.81 0.83 16.95
N ASN A 54 -19.35 1.84 17.71
CA ASN A 54 -18.71 3.04 17.15
C ASN A 54 -17.38 2.71 16.49
N ILE A 55 -16.63 1.77 17.08
CA ILE A 55 -15.37 1.28 16.53
C ILE A 55 -15.60 0.52 15.22
N ILE A 56 -16.64 -0.32 15.16
CA ILE A 56 -17.04 -1.02 13.93
C ILE A 56 -17.38 0.00 12.85
N ASN A 57 -18.19 1.01 13.16
CA ASN A 57 -18.56 2.06 12.22
C ASN A 57 -17.33 2.81 11.71
N TYR A 58 -16.38 3.17 12.58
CA TYR A 58 -15.12 3.78 12.19
C TYR A 58 -14.34 2.94 11.17
N ILE A 59 -14.21 1.63 11.41
CA ILE A 59 -13.53 0.70 10.51
C ILE A 59 -14.26 0.60 9.14
N LEU A 60 -15.59 0.57 9.16
CA LEU A 60 -16.41 0.51 7.95
C LEU A 60 -16.31 1.81 7.14
N ASP A 61 -16.27 2.97 7.81
CA ASP A 61 -16.07 4.27 7.17
C ASP A 61 -14.69 4.36 6.50
N LEU A 62 -13.65 3.85 7.14
CA LEU A 62 -12.33 3.73 6.53
C LEU A 62 -12.35 2.79 5.32
N LYS A 63 -13.02 1.64 5.41
CA LYS A 63 -13.14 0.71 4.28
C LYS A 63 -13.87 1.36 3.09
N LYS A 64 -14.92 2.13 3.37
CA LYS A 64 -15.65 2.91 2.37
C LYS A 64 -14.76 3.96 1.72
N LEU A 65 -14.02 4.72 2.53
CA LEU A 65 -13.03 5.69 2.04
C LEU A 65 -12.00 5.01 1.12
N ALA A 66 -11.48 3.83 1.50
CA ALA A 66 -10.53 3.07 0.70
C ALA A 66 -11.13 2.72 -0.67
N SER A 67 -12.37 2.23 -0.67
CA SER A 67 -13.12 1.90 -1.88
C SER A 67 -13.33 3.13 -2.76
N ASP A 68 -13.71 4.27 -2.18
CA ASP A 68 -13.98 5.51 -2.90
C ASP A 68 -12.70 6.05 -3.57
N LEU A 69 -11.60 6.12 -2.83
CA LEU A 69 -10.30 6.56 -3.35
C LEU A 69 -9.75 5.59 -4.41
N PHE A 70 -9.93 4.29 -4.21
CA PHE A 70 -9.47 3.28 -5.17
C PHE A 70 -10.29 3.32 -6.46
N ASN A 71 -11.62 3.40 -6.37
CA ASN A 71 -12.48 3.62 -7.53
C ASN A 71 -12.10 4.89 -8.27
N LYS A 72 -11.74 5.94 -7.54
CA LYS A 72 -11.24 7.18 -8.15
C LYS A 72 -9.98 6.92 -8.99
N LEU A 73 -8.99 6.18 -8.46
CA LEU A 73 -7.80 5.79 -9.24
C LEU A 73 -8.18 5.00 -10.50
N ILE A 74 -9.13 4.08 -10.40
CA ILE A 74 -9.56 3.24 -11.52
C ILE A 74 -10.24 4.05 -12.62
N PHE A 75 -11.23 4.86 -12.26
CA PHE A 75 -12.15 5.46 -13.23
C PHE A 75 -11.77 6.87 -13.65
N GLU A 76 -11.19 7.68 -12.76
CA GLU A 76 -10.77 9.05 -13.09
C GLU A 76 -9.30 9.13 -13.51
N TYR A 77 -8.46 8.22 -13.00
CA TYR A 77 -7.02 8.20 -13.27
C TYR A 77 -6.56 6.97 -14.08
N ASN A 78 -7.49 6.20 -14.64
CA ASN A 78 -7.25 5.06 -15.51
C ASN A 78 -6.14 4.11 -15.01
N LEU A 79 -6.21 3.73 -13.73
CA LEU A 79 -5.18 2.88 -13.12
C LEU A 79 -4.92 1.59 -13.93
N GLU A 80 -3.67 1.43 -14.35
CA GLU A 80 -3.17 0.27 -15.09
C GLU A 80 -1.92 -0.30 -14.39
N TYR A 81 -1.90 -1.60 -14.20
CA TYR A 81 -0.69 -2.33 -13.81
C TYR A 81 -0.01 -2.94 -15.03
N GLN A 82 1.31 -2.86 -15.06
CA GLN A 82 2.16 -3.48 -16.07
C GLN A 82 3.05 -4.51 -15.39
N LEU A 83 2.64 -5.77 -15.50
CA LEU A 83 3.33 -6.90 -14.90
C LEU A 83 4.21 -7.62 -15.94
N PRO A 84 5.38 -8.15 -15.57
CA PRO A 84 6.14 -9.06 -16.43
C PRO A 84 5.30 -10.29 -16.82
N LEU A 85 5.40 -10.78 -18.06
CA LEU A 85 4.58 -11.92 -18.53
C LEU A 85 4.81 -13.23 -17.76
N ASN A 86 5.96 -13.36 -17.11
CA ASN A 86 6.33 -14.50 -16.26
C ASN A 86 5.75 -14.42 -14.84
N VAL A 87 4.88 -13.44 -14.55
CA VAL A 87 4.10 -13.36 -13.32
C VAL A 87 2.65 -13.71 -13.64
N ASN A 88 2.07 -14.68 -12.94
CA ASN A 88 0.66 -15.02 -13.08
C ASN A 88 -0.21 -14.19 -12.11
N PRO A 89 -1.05 -13.25 -12.59
CA PRO A 89 -1.85 -12.39 -11.73
C PRO A 89 -2.82 -13.13 -10.80
N ASP A 90 -3.26 -14.33 -11.19
CA ASP A 90 -4.32 -15.08 -10.53
C ASP A 90 -3.82 -15.78 -9.24
N ASN A 91 -2.53 -16.12 -9.25
CA ASN A 91 -1.87 -16.96 -8.25
C ASN A 91 -0.74 -16.22 -7.55
N ASP A 92 -0.01 -15.40 -8.31
CA ASP A 92 1.25 -14.83 -7.85
C ASP A 92 1.08 -13.40 -7.37
N VAL A 93 -0.10 -12.77 -7.50
CA VAL A 93 -0.28 -11.36 -7.14
C VAL A 93 -1.57 -11.11 -6.38
N ALA A 94 -1.45 -10.34 -5.31
CA ALA A 94 -2.59 -9.77 -4.59
C ALA A 94 -2.33 -8.29 -4.27
N VAL A 95 -3.39 -7.49 -4.31
CA VAL A 95 -3.35 -6.07 -3.95
C VAL A 95 -4.19 -5.86 -2.70
N TYR A 96 -3.56 -5.39 -1.63
CA TYR A 96 -4.24 -4.95 -0.42
C TYR A 96 -4.34 -3.44 -0.43
N VAL A 97 -5.56 -2.92 -0.30
CA VAL A 97 -5.87 -1.49 -0.41
C VAL A 97 -6.39 -1.01 0.93
N TRP A 98 -5.75 -0.01 1.53
CA TRP A 98 -6.28 0.64 2.73
C TRP A 98 -5.95 2.13 2.73
N PRO A 99 -6.73 2.95 3.46
CA PRO A 99 -6.49 4.37 3.56
C PRO A 99 -5.80 4.75 4.86
N SER A 100 -5.31 5.98 4.95
CA SER A 100 -5.04 6.62 6.24
C SER A 100 -5.41 8.10 6.18
N ILE A 101 -5.85 8.64 7.31
CA ILE A 101 -6.16 10.06 7.43
C ILE A 101 -4.89 10.75 7.91
N LEU A 102 -4.31 11.64 7.09
CA LEU A 102 -3.00 12.24 7.37
C LEU A 102 -3.12 13.60 8.06
N SER A 103 -4.22 14.32 7.86
CA SER A 103 -4.46 15.59 8.55
C SER A 103 -5.93 15.78 8.85
N ASN A 104 -6.21 16.03 10.13
CA ASN A 104 -7.52 16.40 10.66
C ASN A 104 -7.55 17.89 11.06
N GLY A 105 -6.99 18.78 10.21
CA GLY A 105 -6.76 20.19 10.53
C GLY A 105 -7.35 21.20 9.52
N ASN A 106 -7.34 22.48 9.91
CA ASN A 106 -8.06 23.59 9.26
C ASN A 106 -7.52 24.07 7.89
N SER A 107 -6.39 23.54 7.39
CA SER A 107 -5.79 24.02 6.13
C SER A 107 -5.90 23.01 4.96
N LEU A 108 -5.57 21.75 5.19
CA LEU A 108 -5.66 20.67 4.19
C LEU A 108 -6.25 19.41 4.82
N ARG A 109 -7.16 18.74 4.09
CA ARG A 109 -7.73 17.44 4.48
C ARG A 109 -7.06 16.37 3.63
N LEU A 110 -5.92 15.88 4.10
CA LEU A 110 -5.11 14.91 3.38
C LEU A 110 -5.45 13.48 3.78
N TYR A 111 -5.52 12.62 2.76
CA TYR A 111 -5.78 11.19 2.89
C TYR A 111 -4.73 10.45 2.08
N SER A 112 -4.19 9.37 2.63
CA SER A 112 -3.42 8.42 1.84
C SER A 112 -4.29 7.23 1.43
N LEU A 113 -3.99 6.66 0.28
CA LEU A 113 -4.43 5.34 -0.14
C LEU A 113 -3.18 4.53 -0.47
N THR A 114 -2.90 3.49 0.32
CA THR A 114 -1.78 2.59 0.05
C THR A 114 -2.28 1.35 -0.68
N LEU A 115 -1.69 1.11 -1.86
CA LEU A 115 -1.80 -0.15 -2.59
C LEU A 115 -0.57 -0.99 -2.27
N TYR A 116 -0.80 -2.16 -1.74
CA TYR A 116 0.25 -3.03 -1.27
C TYR A 116 0.23 -4.32 -2.05
N ASN A 117 1.23 -4.45 -2.89
CA ASN A 117 1.30 -5.50 -3.87
C ASN A 117 2.11 -6.63 -3.27
N TRP A 118 1.44 -7.76 -3.03
CA TRP A 118 2.07 -8.99 -2.60
C TRP A 118 2.37 -9.82 -3.83
N PHE A 119 3.60 -10.31 -3.92
CA PHE A 119 4.01 -11.24 -4.96
C PHE A 119 4.42 -12.58 -4.36
N SER A 120 3.88 -13.67 -4.91
CA SER A 120 4.20 -15.05 -4.57
C SER A 120 5.37 -15.51 -5.41
N PHE A 121 6.59 -15.14 -5.03
CA PHE A 121 7.76 -15.84 -5.56
C PHE A 121 8.86 -15.91 -4.52
N SER A 122 9.66 -16.95 -4.65
CA SER A 122 10.85 -17.19 -3.86
C SER A 122 11.96 -17.46 -4.86
N PHE A 123 13.04 -16.67 -4.87
CA PHE A 123 14.19 -16.93 -5.77
C PHE A 123 14.87 -18.27 -5.49
N LYS A 124 14.58 -18.91 -4.34
CA LYS A 124 14.98 -20.28 -3.95
C LYS A 124 13.87 -20.94 -3.14
N SER A 125 13.66 -22.25 -3.26
CA SER A 125 12.84 -23.00 -2.30
C SER A 125 13.40 -22.79 -0.87
N GLY A 126 12.62 -22.15 0.01
CA GLY A 126 13.03 -21.84 1.39
C GLY A 126 13.38 -20.38 1.68
N ASP A 127 13.43 -19.48 0.68
CA ASP A 127 13.73 -18.07 0.96
C ASP A 127 12.53 -17.34 1.58
N GLY A 128 11.28 -17.77 1.36
CA GLY A 128 10.08 -17.32 2.09
C GLY A 128 9.79 -15.81 2.05
N LYS A 129 10.64 -15.03 1.34
CA LYS A 129 10.58 -13.60 1.19
C LYS A 129 9.52 -13.27 0.15
N SER A 130 8.27 -13.31 0.59
CA SER A 130 7.29 -12.43 -0.04
C SER A 130 7.77 -11.00 0.19
N GLU A 131 8.23 -10.35 -0.87
CA GLU A 131 8.47 -8.92 -0.82
C GLU A 131 7.17 -8.20 -1.10
N LEU A 132 6.90 -7.26 -0.22
CA LEU A 132 5.69 -6.48 -0.25
C LEU A 132 6.06 -5.10 -0.79
N GLU A 133 5.39 -4.69 -1.84
CA GLU A 133 5.75 -3.52 -2.63
C GLU A 133 4.68 -2.43 -2.50
N PRO A 134 4.82 -1.51 -1.53
CA PRO A 134 3.87 -0.44 -1.29
C PRO A 134 3.96 0.65 -2.35
N ILE A 135 2.80 1.17 -2.72
CA ILE A 135 2.63 2.42 -3.46
C ILE A 135 1.54 3.21 -2.75
N THR A 136 1.86 4.41 -2.30
CA THR A 136 0.93 5.26 -1.55
C THR A 136 0.58 6.49 -2.36
N PHE A 137 -0.70 6.72 -2.58
CA PHE A 137 -1.25 7.89 -3.25
C PHE A 137 -1.77 8.88 -2.21
N ILE A 138 -1.44 10.15 -2.35
CA ILE A 138 -1.90 11.24 -1.49
C ILE A 138 -3.01 12.00 -2.19
N PHE A 139 -4.15 12.07 -1.52
CA PHE A 139 -5.32 12.82 -1.93
C PHE A 139 -5.55 14.00 -1.02
N ASN A 140 -5.95 15.12 -1.60
CA ASN A 140 -6.51 16.26 -0.87
C ASN A 140 -8.01 16.35 -1.12
N LYS A 141 -8.79 16.36 -0.04
CA LYS A 141 -10.24 16.56 -0.12
C LYS A 141 -10.55 18.06 -0.16
N LYS A 142 -11.01 18.53 -1.30
CA LYS A 142 -11.56 19.88 -1.49
C LYS A 142 -13.08 19.77 -1.67
N LYS A 143 -13.85 20.30 -0.72
CA LYS A 143 -15.31 20.13 -0.65
C LYS A 143 -15.67 18.63 -0.67
N ASP A 144 -16.43 18.19 -1.66
CA ASP A 144 -16.90 16.80 -1.82
C ASP A 144 -16.02 15.97 -2.77
N LYS A 145 -14.88 16.49 -3.22
CA LYS A 145 -13.98 15.80 -4.16
C LYS A 145 -12.61 15.55 -3.56
N TYR A 146 -12.13 14.32 -3.72
CA TYR A 146 -10.72 13.98 -3.53
C TYR A 146 -9.96 14.34 -4.79
N ASN A 147 -8.83 15.01 -4.68
CA ASN A 147 -7.93 15.28 -5.80
C ASN A 147 -6.58 14.62 -5.50
N LEU A 148 -6.08 13.82 -6.44
CA LEU A 148 -4.75 13.23 -6.34
C LEU A 148 -3.69 14.33 -6.43
N LEU A 149 -2.69 14.27 -5.56
CA LEU A 149 -1.58 15.22 -5.52
C LEU A 149 -0.25 14.54 -5.82
N MET A 150 0.07 13.52 -5.04
CA MET A 150 1.39 12.91 -5.02
C MET A 150 1.26 11.41 -4.91
N ALA A 151 2.29 10.69 -5.34
CA ALA A 151 2.41 9.28 -5.11
C ALA A 151 3.82 8.96 -4.62
N TYR A 152 3.92 7.87 -3.88
CA TYR A 152 5.15 7.42 -3.28
C TYR A 152 5.28 5.93 -3.54
N ALA A 153 6.40 5.50 -4.11
CA ALA A 153 6.67 4.09 -4.33
C ALA A 153 8.02 3.71 -3.74
N ARG A 154 8.13 2.46 -3.30
CA ARG A 154 9.41 1.87 -2.91
C ARG A 154 10.07 1.27 -4.14
N VAL A 155 11.17 1.88 -4.59
CA VAL A 155 11.96 1.41 -5.72
C VAL A 155 13.26 0.85 -5.18
N HIS A 156 13.38 -0.48 -5.06
CA HIS A 156 14.62 -1.17 -4.68
C HIS A 156 15.35 -0.54 -3.49
N TYR A 157 14.64 -0.40 -2.36
CA TYR A 157 15.10 0.21 -1.11
C TYR A 157 15.25 1.75 -1.08
N ASP A 158 14.81 2.45 -2.12
CA ASP A 158 14.66 3.91 -2.08
C ASP A 158 13.18 4.32 -2.05
N LEU A 159 12.88 5.43 -1.36
CA LEU A 159 11.57 6.06 -1.41
C LEU A 159 11.56 7.05 -2.56
N CYS A 160 10.68 6.82 -3.52
CA CYS A 160 10.54 7.65 -4.70
C CYS A 160 9.22 8.40 -4.60
N GLU A 161 9.29 9.72 -4.69
CA GLU A 161 8.15 10.63 -4.74
C GLU A 161 7.87 10.99 -6.19
N TYR A 162 6.60 10.95 -6.55
CA TYR A 162 6.07 11.25 -7.87
C TYR A 162 5.07 12.39 -7.72
N ASN A 163 5.25 13.46 -8.47
CA ASN A 163 4.20 14.45 -8.64
C ASN A 163 3.20 13.88 -9.65
N VAL A 164 1.95 13.70 -9.22
CA VAL A 164 0.90 13.05 -10.03
C VAL A 164 -0.36 13.92 -10.13
N ASP A 165 -0.25 15.20 -9.79
CA ASP A 165 -1.36 16.15 -9.68
C ASP A 165 -2.15 16.34 -10.99
N LYS A 166 -1.49 16.16 -12.14
CA LYS A 166 -2.04 16.39 -13.48
C LYS A 166 -2.17 15.12 -14.34
N ILE A 167 -1.79 13.97 -13.81
CA ILE A 167 -1.82 12.71 -14.55
C ILE A 167 -3.26 12.21 -14.63
N LYS A 168 -3.67 11.73 -15.80
CA LYS A 168 -4.96 11.05 -16.01
C LYS A 168 -4.84 9.56 -16.28
N ASP A 169 -3.64 9.07 -16.57
CA ASP A 169 -3.37 7.68 -16.90
C ASP A 169 -2.22 7.15 -16.03
N ILE A 170 -2.56 6.68 -14.82
CA ILE A 170 -1.58 6.14 -13.89
C ILE A 170 -1.20 4.72 -14.31
N LYS A 171 0.03 4.56 -14.80
CA LYS A 171 0.59 3.28 -15.19
C LYS A 171 1.67 2.87 -14.19
N ILE A 172 1.39 1.84 -13.42
CA ILE A 172 2.33 1.27 -12.46
C ILE A 172 3.04 0.09 -13.10
N VAL A 173 4.35 0.20 -13.28
CA VAL A 173 5.19 -0.86 -13.85
C VAL A 173 5.92 -1.57 -12.75
N PHE A 174 5.85 -2.89 -12.77
CA PHE A 174 6.62 -3.75 -11.88
C PHE A 174 7.77 -4.36 -12.66
N ALA A 175 8.99 -4.13 -12.19
CA ALA A 175 10.19 -4.73 -12.78
C ALA A 175 10.41 -6.15 -12.22
N ARG A 176 11.30 -6.95 -12.83
CA ARG A 176 11.94 -8.12 -12.18
C ARG A 176 11.01 -9.02 -11.35
N TYR A 177 10.23 -9.90 -12.00
CA TYR A 177 9.29 -10.83 -11.33
C TYR A 177 8.21 -10.16 -10.47
N GLY A 178 8.02 -8.84 -10.54
CA GLY A 178 7.02 -8.13 -9.74
C GLY A 178 7.60 -7.18 -8.68
N HIS A 179 8.92 -7.11 -8.52
CA HIS A 179 9.55 -6.16 -7.61
C HIS A 179 9.55 -4.72 -8.11
N THR A 180 9.71 -3.79 -7.16
CA THR A 180 10.10 -2.40 -7.46
C THR A 180 9.11 -1.70 -8.40
N PRO A 181 7.93 -1.33 -7.88
CA PRO A 181 6.98 -0.55 -8.64
C PRO A 181 7.51 0.84 -8.96
N TYR A 182 7.27 1.32 -10.17
CA TYR A 182 7.43 2.72 -10.53
C TYR A 182 6.26 3.21 -11.38
N ILE A 183 5.97 4.51 -11.31
CA ILE A 183 4.94 5.14 -12.14
C ILE A 183 5.56 5.58 -13.46
N LEU A 184 5.06 5.07 -14.57
CA LEU A 184 5.56 5.36 -15.91
C LEU A 184 5.12 6.75 -16.38
N GLY A 185 6.03 7.48 -17.03
CA GLY A 185 5.75 8.80 -17.59
C GLY A 185 6.10 9.96 -16.68
N GLU A 186 6.49 9.69 -15.43
CA GLU A 186 6.89 10.71 -14.47
C GLU A 186 8.36 10.61 -14.08
N ASN A 187 8.99 11.78 -13.94
CA ASN A 187 10.27 11.88 -13.26
C ASN A 187 10.01 11.81 -11.76
N TYR A 188 10.62 10.85 -11.08
CA TYR A 188 10.53 10.75 -9.63
C TYR A 188 11.72 11.42 -8.95
N VAL A 189 11.47 11.99 -7.78
CA VAL A 189 12.51 12.48 -6.88
C VAL A 189 12.77 11.42 -5.82
N ARG A 190 14.03 11.03 -5.64
CA ARG A 190 14.40 10.18 -4.50
C ARG A 190 14.32 11.01 -3.23
N VAL A 191 13.39 10.68 -2.36
CA VAL A 191 13.27 11.33 -1.05
C VAL A 191 14.44 10.82 -0.20
N ARG A 192 15.22 11.74 0.36
CA ARG A 192 16.20 11.36 1.37
C ARG A 192 15.43 10.81 2.56
N CYS A 193 15.49 9.49 2.73
CA CYS A 193 15.04 8.83 3.95
C CYS A 193 15.63 9.57 5.16
N PRO A 194 14.86 9.84 6.23
CA PRO A 194 15.41 10.41 7.45
C PRO A 194 16.58 9.53 7.84
N LYS A 195 17.76 10.12 8.03
CA LYS A 195 18.98 9.38 8.36
C LYS A 195 18.72 8.58 9.63
N ILE A 196 18.31 7.32 9.49
CA ILE A 196 18.51 6.34 10.55
C ILE A 196 20.02 6.35 10.75
N LYS A 197 20.47 6.78 11.93
CA LYS A 197 21.86 6.61 12.33
C LYS A 197 22.20 5.14 12.10
N HIS A 198 22.91 4.82 11.01
CA HIS A 198 23.94 3.79 10.90
C HIS A 198 24.49 3.71 9.46
N ASN A 199 25.81 3.88 9.41
CA ASN A 199 26.79 3.54 8.38
C ASN A 199 26.86 4.36 7.08
N SER A 200 27.69 5.40 7.19
CA SER A 200 28.35 6.23 6.18
C SER A 200 29.33 5.49 5.24
N ALA A 201 29.11 4.23 4.89
CA ALA A 201 30.06 3.48 4.06
C ALA A 201 29.35 2.50 3.12
N ARG A 202 28.87 2.96 1.96
CA ARG A 202 28.44 2.09 0.83
C ARG A 202 28.13 2.86 -0.46
N THR A 203 29.00 3.77 -0.89
CA THR A 203 28.91 4.43 -2.21
C THR A 203 28.82 3.43 -3.38
N GLY A 204 29.41 2.23 -3.24
CA GLY A 204 29.31 1.16 -4.24
C GLY A 204 27.94 0.50 -4.36
N ARG A 205 27.09 0.55 -3.31
CA ARG A 205 25.76 -0.10 -3.33
C ARG A 205 24.82 0.62 -4.30
N ASN A 206 24.83 1.96 -4.29
CA ASN A 206 24.03 2.79 -5.18
C ASN A 206 24.30 2.52 -6.67
N TYR A 207 25.55 2.18 -7.04
CA TYR A 207 25.92 1.82 -8.41
C TYR A 207 25.38 0.45 -8.79
N TRP A 208 25.58 -0.55 -7.93
CA TRP A 208 25.02 -1.88 -8.13
C TRP A 208 23.50 -1.86 -8.18
N ASP A 209 22.83 -1.14 -7.29
CA ASP A 209 21.36 -0.98 -7.27
C ASP A 209 20.83 -0.38 -8.59
N ARG A 210 21.56 0.59 -9.18
CA ARG A 210 21.22 1.14 -10.51
C ARG A 210 21.37 0.11 -11.61
N LEU A 211 22.49 -0.61 -11.66
CA LEU A 211 22.68 -1.69 -12.62
C LEU A 211 21.63 -2.79 -12.44
N TRP A 212 21.27 -3.07 -11.19
CA TRP A 212 20.26 -4.05 -10.80
C TRP A 212 18.88 -3.66 -11.35
N LEU A 213 18.46 -2.40 -11.15
CA LEU A 213 17.22 -1.84 -11.69
C LEU A 213 17.21 -1.81 -13.23
N ILE A 214 18.32 -1.42 -13.84
CA ILE A 214 18.46 -1.41 -15.32
C ILE A 214 18.33 -2.83 -15.87
N ALA A 215 19.02 -3.79 -15.28
CA ALA A 215 18.93 -5.20 -15.68
C ALA A 215 17.50 -5.75 -15.48
N GLY A 216 16.86 -5.41 -14.36
CA GLY A 216 15.46 -5.78 -14.10
C GLY A 216 14.49 -5.23 -15.15
N ASN A 217 14.67 -3.97 -15.56
CA ASN A 217 13.86 -3.35 -16.61
C ASN A 217 14.14 -3.95 -17.99
N ILE A 218 15.39 -4.24 -18.33
CA ILE A 218 15.76 -4.91 -19.57
C ILE A 218 15.12 -6.30 -19.61
N PHE A 219 15.21 -7.06 -18.50
CA PHE A 219 14.60 -8.38 -18.42
C PHE A 219 13.08 -8.31 -18.57
N THR A 220 12.40 -7.37 -17.92
CA THR A 220 10.95 -7.14 -18.11
C THR A 220 10.60 -6.80 -19.57
N ARG A 221 11.46 -6.06 -20.28
CA ARG A 221 11.26 -5.80 -21.72
C ARG A 221 11.41 -7.06 -22.56
N ILE A 222 12.39 -7.91 -22.25
CA ILE A 222 12.63 -9.18 -22.96
C ILE A 222 11.50 -10.17 -22.71
N THR A 223 11.08 -10.35 -21.45
CA THR A 223 9.99 -11.26 -21.11
C THR A 223 8.63 -10.75 -21.58
N GLY A 224 8.51 -9.45 -21.84
CA GLY A 224 7.28 -8.80 -22.25
C GLY A 224 6.39 -8.42 -21.08
N ILE A 225 5.41 -7.57 -21.35
CA ILE A 225 4.57 -6.91 -20.34
C ILE A 225 3.10 -7.27 -20.56
N ARG A 226 2.45 -7.72 -19.50
CA ARG A 226 1.00 -7.84 -19.38
C ARG A 226 0.41 -6.57 -18.80
N LYS A 227 -0.53 -5.96 -19.52
CA LYS A 227 -1.30 -4.82 -19.03
C LYS A 227 -2.56 -5.31 -18.32
N ILE A 228 -2.80 -4.79 -17.12
CA ILE A 228 -3.98 -5.09 -16.31
C ILE A 228 -4.67 -3.77 -16.03
N GLN A 229 -5.80 -3.53 -16.69
CA GLN A 229 -6.64 -2.36 -16.44
C GLN A 229 -7.72 -2.72 -15.43
N PHE A 230 -7.72 -2.03 -14.29
CA PHE A 230 -8.64 -2.32 -13.19
C PHE A 230 -10.10 -2.02 -13.50
N ARG A 231 -10.36 -1.14 -14.48
CA ARG A 231 -11.72 -0.81 -14.94
C ARG A 231 -12.41 -1.99 -15.65
N PHE A 232 -11.63 -2.97 -16.11
CA PHE A 232 -12.15 -4.18 -16.73
C PHE A 232 -12.05 -5.35 -15.76
N LYS A 233 -12.91 -6.35 -15.98
CA LYS A 233 -12.80 -7.62 -15.25
C LYS A 233 -11.41 -8.18 -15.46
N ASN A 234 -10.70 -8.36 -14.35
CA ASN A 234 -9.36 -8.91 -14.32
C ASN A 234 -9.27 -9.91 -13.17
N ASN A 235 -8.27 -10.78 -13.23
CA ASN A 235 -8.11 -11.88 -12.29
C ASN A 235 -7.26 -11.49 -11.07
N LEU A 236 -6.87 -10.22 -10.95
CA LEU A 236 -6.02 -9.76 -9.87
C LEU A 236 -6.82 -9.68 -8.56
N ARG A 237 -6.41 -10.45 -7.56
CA ARG A 237 -7.09 -10.45 -6.26
C ARG A 237 -6.88 -9.10 -5.57
N THR A 238 -7.96 -8.37 -5.38
CA THR A 238 -7.94 -7.05 -4.74
C THR A 238 -8.76 -7.09 -3.45
N TYR A 239 -8.11 -6.76 -2.34
CA TYR A 239 -8.70 -6.75 -1.00
C TYR A 239 -8.79 -5.31 -0.51
N ILE A 240 -10.02 -4.79 -0.43
CA ILE A 240 -10.28 -3.48 0.16
C ILE A 240 -10.43 -3.64 1.68
N LEU A 241 -9.57 -2.97 2.43
CA LEU A 241 -9.48 -3.05 3.88
C LEU A 241 -9.74 -1.66 4.49
N GLY A 242 -10.37 -1.64 5.67
CA GLY A 242 -10.43 -0.43 6.51
C GLY A 242 -9.14 -0.20 7.32
N CYS A 243 -8.38 -1.27 7.57
CA CYS A 243 -7.09 -1.21 8.24
C CYS A 243 -6.27 -2.45 7.88
N LEU A 244 -4.94 -2.28 7.78
CA LEU A 244 -4.03 -3.40 7.55
C LEU A 244 -3.91 -4.23 8.84
N PRO A 245 -3.93 -5.58 8.78
CA PRO A 245 -3.69 -6.41 9.95
C PRO A 245 -2.23 -6.30 10.43
N LYS A 246 -1.97 -6.75 11.66
CA LYS A 246 -0.61 -6.85 12.22
C LYS A 246 0.24 -7.76 11.34
N THR A 247 1.46 -7.33 11.01
CA THR A 247 2.41 -8.13 10.23
C THR A 247 3.65 -8.48 11.05
N MET A 248 4.14 -9.72 10.91
CA MET A 248 5.31 -10.24 11.65
C MET A 248 6.59 -9.47 11.33
N ASN A 249 6.79 -9.16 10.05
CA ASN A 249 7.81 -8.22 9.61
C ASN A 249 7.19 -6.83 9.54
N ASN A 250 7.91 -5.81 10.00
CA ASN A 250 7.52 -4.44 9.74
C ASN A 250 7.90 -4.08 8.30
N PRO A 251 6.96 -4.03 7.35
CA PRO A 251 7.31 -3.68 5.98
C PRO A 251 7.71 -2.22 5.84
N PHE A 252 7.48 -1.44 6.89
CA PHE A 252 7.79 -0.03 7.08
C PHE A 252 8.99 0.18 8.06
N LYS A 253 9.71 -0.89 8.45
CA LYS A 253 10.96 -0.77 9.26
C LYS A 253 12.09 -0.14 8.47
N SER A 254 11.99 -0.26 7.14
CA SER A 254 12.82 0.49 6.23
C SER A 254 12.33 1.95 6.24
N PRO A 255 13.21 2.97 6.27
CA PRO A 255 12.87 4.40 6.39
C PRO A 255 12.17 4.99 5.14
N ILE A 256 11.42 4.17 4.44
CA ILE A 256 10.94 4.32 3.07
C ILE A 256 9.41 4.41 3.06
N TYR A 257 8.74 4.40 4.22
CA TYR A 257 7.28 4.52 4.23
C TYR A 257 6.84 5.98 4.20
N PRO A 258 6.09 6.42 3.17
CA PRO A 258 5.70 7.82 3.00
C PRO A 258 4.86 8.39 4.15
N ILE A 259 4.11 7.57 4.90
CA ILE A 259 3.34 8.07 6.06
C ILE A 259 4.26 8.51 7.22
N GLN A 260 5.54 8.10 7.26
CA GLN A 260 6.47 8.59 8.28
C GLN A 260 6.85 10.08 8.10
N PHE A 261 6.45 10.70 6.98
CA PHE A 261 6.76 12.09 6.62
C PHE A 261 5.57 13.04 6.78
N PHE A 262 4.40 12.53 7.18
CA PHE A 262 3.17 13.28 7.40
C PHE A 262 2.69 13.07 8.84
#